data_AF-A0A1T1I8B8-F1
#
_entry.id   AF-A0A1T1I8B8-F1
#
_cell.length_a   1.000
_cell.length_b   1.000
_cell.length_c   1.000
_cell.angle_alpha   90.00
_cell.angle_beta   90.00
_cell.angle_gamma   90.00
#
_symmetry.space_group_name_H-M   'P 1'
#
loop_
_entity.id
_entity.type
_entity.pdbx_description
1 polymer ?
#
loop_
_entity_poly.entity_id
_entity_poly.type
_entity_poly.pdbx_seq_one_letter_code
_entity_poly.pdbx_strand_id
1 'polypeptide(L)'
;MRYIAKFFFLLMVLGSGLGIYHTSRDFFALRLNGVYAPAQVLSFSSSRMVGVQGGTSYISSRTVSYVTADGTLLTHDFKSQFSKSKVGDTVGVFYNPGNPAEVIPDTWNGLFISALLGALALTALGAMLVI
;
A
#
# COMPACT_ATOMS: atom_id res chain seq x y z
N MET A 1 29.56 -6.24 -21.55
CA MET A 1 29.25 -5.62 -20.23
C MET A 1 28.14 -4.58 -20.31
N ARG A 2 28.26 -3.49 -21.11
CA ARG A 2 27.31 -2.35 -21.13
C ARG A 2 25.86 -2.72 -21.52
N TYR A 3 25.66 -3.65 -22.45
CA TYR A 3 24.31 -4.10 -22.87
C TYR A 3 23.62 -5.02 -21.85
N ILE A 4 24.39 -5.82 -21.10
CA ILE A 4 23.88 -6.69 -20.05
C ILE A 4 23.34 -5.84 -18.90
N ALA A 5 24.07 -4.80 -18.49
CA ALA A 5 23.59 -3.86 -17.48
C ALA A 5 22.30 -3.14 -17.91
N LYS A 6 22.21 -2.72 -19.17
CA LYS A 6 20.99 -2.12 -19.74
C LYS A 6 19.80 -3.08 -19.73
N PHE A 7 20.01 -4.35 -20.06
CA PHE A 7 18.96 -5.38 -20.03
C PHE A 7 18.39 -5.61 -18.62
N PHE A 8 19.24 -5.74 -17.61
CA PHE A 8 18.79 -5.88 -16.22
C PHE A 8 18.05 -4.63 -15.71
N PHE A 9 18.50 -3.43 -16.10
CA PHE A 9 17.81 -2.18 -15.77
C PHE A 9 16.40 -2.11 -16.39
N LEU A 10 16.26 -2.50 -17.66
CA LEU A 10 14.96 -2.54 -18.33
C LEU A 10 13.99 -3.48 -17.60
N LEU A 11 14.46 -4.68 -17.22
CA LEU A 11 13.67 -5.65 -16.46
C LEU A 11 13.21 -5.10 -15.11
N MET A 12 14.09 -4.38 -14.40
CA MET A 12 13.76 -3.75 -13.12
C MET A 12 12.67 -2.68 -13.28
N VAL A 13 12.74 -1.85 -14.32
CA VAL A 13 11.74 -0.82 -14.61
C VAL A 13 10.40 -1.44 -14.99
N LEU A 14 10.39 -2.48 -15.85
CA LEU A 14 9.17 -3.18 -16.23
C LEU A 14 8.49 -3.87 -15.03
N GLY A 15 9.27 -4.54 -14.18
CA GLY A 15 8.76 -5.16 -12.95
C GLY A 15 8.15 -4.14 -11.98
N SER A 16 8.81 -2.99 -11.84
CA SER A 16 8.31 -1.88 -11.02
C SER A 16 7.02 -1.28 -11.58
N GLY A 17 6.94 -1.11 -12.92
CA GLY A 17 5.75 -0.63 -13.61
C GLY A 17 4.53 -1.53 -13.40
N LEU A 18 4.71 -2.86 -13.49
CA LEU A 18 3.64 -3.83 -13.23
C LEU A 18 3.12 -3.75 -11.79
N GLY A 19 4.03 -3.67 -10.81
CA GLY A 19 3.64 -3.52 -9.40
C GLY A 19 2.85 -2.24 -9.14
N ILE A 20 3.31 -1.11 -9.68
CA ILE A 20 2.63 0.19 -9.56
C ILE A 20 1.24 0.14 -10.22
N TYR A 21 1.14 -0.47 -11.41
CA TYR A 21 -0.13 -0.58 -12.13
C TYR A 21 -1.17 -1.36 -11.33
N HIS A 22 -0.81 -2.53 -10.79
CA HIS A 22 -1.72 -3.33 -9.97
C HIS A 22 -2.17 -2.59 -8.71
N THR A 23 -1.22 -2.07 -7.92
CA THR A 23 -1.55 -1.32 -6.69
C THR A 23 -2.45 -0.13 -6.96
N SER A 24 -2.17 0.64 -8.02
CA SER A 24 -2.96 1.82 -8.36
C SER A 24 -4.36 1.43 -8.83
N ARG A 25 -4.47 0.40 -9.68
CA ARG A 25 -5.76 -0.07 -10.19
C ARG A 25 -6.66 -0.56 -9.05
N ASP A 26 -6.14 -1.39 -8.14
CA ASP A 26 -6.93 -1.94 -7.03
C ASP A 26 -7.36 -0.83 -6.08
N PHE A 27 -6.46 0.11 -5.78
CA PHE A 27 -6.80 1.29 -4.98
C PHE A 27 -7.93 2.11 -5.62
N PHE A 28 -7.82 2.46 -6.90
CA PHE A 28 -8.85 3.26 -7.57
C PHE A 28 -10.16 2.49 -7.76
N ALA A 29 -10.10 1.18 -8.04
CA ALA A 29 -11.30 0.34 -8.16
C ALA A 29 -12.12 0.36 -6.86
N LEU A 30 -11.46 0.17 -5.72
CA LEU A 30 -12.11 0.22 -4.40
C LEU A 30 -12.48 1.63 -3.98
N ARG A 31 -11.70 2.64 -4.37
CA ARG A 31 -11.98 4.04 -4.02
C ARG A 31 -13.20 4.60 -4.75
N LEU A 32 -13.42 4.17 -6.00
CA LEU A 32 -14.51 4.64 -6.85
C LEU A 32 -15.77 3.79 -6.71
N ASN A 33 -15.62 2.47 -6.54
CA ASN A 33 -16.75 1.53 -6.53
C ASN A 33 -17.00 0.86 -5.17
N GLY A 34 -16.07 0.99 -4.22
CA GLY A 34 -16.20 0.42 -2.89
C GLY A 34 -17.14 1.22 -2.00
N VAL A 35 -17.55 0.60 -0.90
CA VAL A 35 -18.43 1.21 0.10
C VAL A 35 -17.58 1.76 1.24
N TYR A 36 -17.82 3.02 1.60
CA TYR A 36 -17.20 3.65 2.75
C TYR A 36 -17.79 3.10 4.05
N ALA A 37 -16.93 2.71 5.00
CA ALA A 37 -17.34 2.36 6.36
C ALA A 37 -16.44 3.07 7.39
N PRO A 38 -17.02 3.57 8.50
CA PRO A 38 -16.24 3.95 9.66
C PRO A 38 -15.67 2.68 10.32
N ALA A 39 -14.36 2.67 10.55
CA ALA A 39 -13.65 1.60 11.23
C ALA A 39 -13.11 2.10 12.57
N GLN A 40 -13.14 1.26 13.61
CA GLN A 40 -12.52 1.54 14.90
C GLN A 40 -11.16 0.87 14.99
N VAL A 41 -10.16 1.60 15.49
CA VAL A 41 -8.83 1.05 15.74
C VAL A 41 -8.87 0.20 17.01
N LEU A 42 -8.72 -1.12 16.88
CA LEU A 42 -8.77 -2.06 17.99
C LEU A 42 -7.42 -2.23 18.67
N SER A 43 -6.34 -2.32 17.89
CA SER A 43 -5.00 -2.56 18.44
C SER A 43 -3.91 -2.03 17.54
N PHE A 44 -2.76 -1.80 18.16
CA PHE A 44 -1.52 -1.42 17.52
C PHE A 44 -0.48 -2.50 17.78
N SER A 45 0.15 -2.98 16.72
CA SER A 45 1.31 -3.85 16.81
C SER A 45 2.50 -3.16 16.16
N SER A 46 3.65 -3.19 16.82
CA SER A 46 4.91 -2.72 16.24
C SER A 46 5.91 -3.85 16.37
N SER A 47 6.28 -4.45 15.24
CA SER A 47 7.32 -5.47 15.22
C SER A 47 8.65 -4.86 14.80
N ARG A 48 9.68 -5.10 15.61
CA ARG A 48 11.06 -4.74 15.30
C ARG A 48 11.64 -5.81 14.39
N MET A 49 11.86 -5.47 13.13
CA MET A 49 12.65 -6.29 12.23
C MET A 49 14.13 -5.98 12.44
N VAL A 50 14.87 -6.98 12.90
CA VAL A 50 16.33 -6.94 12.94
C VAL A 50 16.84 -7.47 11.61
N GLY A 51 17.37 -6.59 10.77
CA GLY A 51 17.98 -6.97 9.51
C GLY A 51 19.28 -7.75 9.72
N VAL A 52 19.59 -8.66 8.80
CA VAL A 52 20.79 -9.53 8.83
C VAL A 52 22.10 -8.73 8.80
N GLN A 53 22.06 -7.44 8.42
CA GLN A 53 23.20 -6.51 8.39
C GLN A 53 23.19 -5.48 9.54
N GLY A 54 22.45 -5.72 10.62
CA GLY A 54 22.44 -4.84 11.81
C GLY A 54 21.54 -3.61 11.69
N GLY A 55 20.83 -3.43 10.58
CA GLY A 55 19.79 -2.41 10.44
C GLY A 55 18.56 -2.75 11.27
N THR A 56 17.99 -1.74 11.95
CA THR A 56 16.69 -1.87 12.62
C THR A 56 15.61 -1.24 11.76
N SER A 57 14.59 -2.02 11.41
CA SER A 57 13.39 -1.51 10.75
C SER A 57 12.18 -1.79 11.63
N TYR A 58 11.23 -0.86 11.68
CA TYR A 58 10.01 -1.00 12.45
C TYR A 58 8.84 -1.11 11.48
N ILE A 59 8.13 -2.24 11.54
CA ILE A 59 6.85 -2.38 10.85
C ILE A 59 5.77 -2.13 11.90
N SER A 60 5.04 -1.02 11.72
CA SER A 60 3.81 -0.78 12.46
C SER A 60 2.64 -1.40 11.70
N SER A 61 1.75 -2.06 12.42
CA SER A 61 0.49 -2.56 11.91
C SER A 61 -0.63 -2.11 12.85
N ARG A 62 -1.80 -1.83 12.27
CA ARG A 62 -2.98 -1.41 13.02
C ARG A 62 -4.14 -2.27 12.61
N THR A 63 -4.69 -2.95 13.60
CA THR A 63 -5.90 -3.74 13.46
C THR A 63 -7.10 -2.82 13.63
N VAL A 64 -7.95 -2.77 12.60
CA VAL A 64 -9.20 -2.00 12.64
C VAL A 64 -10.38 -2.93 12.46
N SER A 65 -11.50 -2.63 13.11
CA SER A 65 -12.77 -3.30 12.89
C SER A 65 -13.77 -2.37 12.22
N TYR A 66 -14.58 -2.91 11.32
CA TYR A 66 -15.63 -2.16 10.63
C TYR A 66 -16.85 -3.04 10.43
N VAL A 67 -18.00 -2.40 10.33
CA VAL A 67 -19.28 -3.06 10.09
C VAL A 67 -19.63 -2.89 8.62
N THR A 68 -19.87 -4.00 7.92
CA THR A 68 -20.32 -4.01 6.53
C THR A 68 -21.81 -3.70 6.43
N ALA A 69 -22.31 -3.43 5.21
CA ALA A 69 -23.68 -3.00 4.98
C ALA A 69 -24.75 -4.05 5.38
N ASP A 70 -24.37 -5.32 5.41
CA ASP A 70 -25.15 -6.46 5.90
C ASP A 70 -25.11 -6.62 7.43
N GLY A 71 -24.36 -5.76 8.14
CA GLY A 71 -24.20 -5.79 9.60
C GLY A 71 -23.08 -6.71 10.09
N THR A 72 -22.30 -7.32 9.20
CA THR A 72 -21.19 -8.21 9.59
C THR A 72 -20.01 -7.40 10.15
N LEU A 73 -19.50 -7.80 11.31
CA LEU A 73 -18.30 -7.18 11.90
C LEU A 73 -17.05 -7.88 11.34
N LEU A 74 -16.20 -7.12 10.66
CA LEU A 74 -14.93 -7.60 10.12
C LEU A 74 -13.75 -6.89 10.75
N THR A 75 -12.60 -7.55 10.74
CA THR A 75 -11.34 -7.03 11.24
C THR A 75 -10.28 -7.12 10.15
N HIS A 76 -9.49 -6.06 9.98
CA HIS A 76 -8.39 -6.04 9.02
C HIS A 76 -7.15 -5.38 9.63
N ASP A 77 -5.97 -5.92 9.30
CA ASP A 77 -4.66 -5.38 9.75
C ASP A 77 -4.02 -4.57 8.64
N PHE A 78 -3.90 -3.26 8.86
CA PHE A 78 -3.21 -2.36 7.93
C PHE A 78 -1.76 -2.11 8.34
N LYS A 79 -0.83 -2.46 7.45
CA LYS A 79 0.60 -2.21 7.64
C LYS A 79 0.98 -0.78 7.25
N SER A 80 1.66 -0.07 8.14
CA SER A 80 2.18 1.29 7.96
C SER A 80 1.11 2.32 7.57
N GLN A 81 -0.16 2.05 7.87
CA GLN A 81 -1.25 2.99 7.67
C GLN A 81 -1.73 3.57 8.99
N PHE A 82 -2.46 4.68 8.87
CA PHE A 82 -3.01 5.43 10.00
C PHE A 82 -1.95 5.77 11.07
N SER A 83 -0.72 6.10 10.67
CA SER A 83 0.45 6.30 11.56
C SER A 83 0.21 7.19 12.78
N LYS A 84 -0.80 8.07 12.74
CA LYS A 84 -1.17 9.00 13.80
C LYS A 84 -2.39 8.57 14.64
N SER A 85 -3.11 7.51 14.27
CA SER A 85 -4.29 7.04 15.01
C SER A 85 -3.92 6.19 16.21
N LYS A 86 -4.76 6.27 17.24
CA LYS A 86 -4.70 5.56 18.52
C LYS A 86 -5.83 4.55 18.62
N VAL A 87 -5.71 3.60 19.56
CA VAL A 87 -6.78 2.65 19.88
C VAL A 87 -8.02 3.42 20.35
N GLY A 88 -9.19 3.06 19.81
CA GLY A 88 -10.45 3.76 20.04
C GLY A 88 -10.74 4.89 19.04
N ASP A 89 -9.77 5.31 18.22
CA ASP A 89 -10.04 6.28 17.16
C ASP A 89 -10.90 5.66 16.06
N THR A 90 -11.75 6.50 15.45
CA THR A 90 -12.49 6.14 14.24
C THR A 90 -11.71 6.60 13.01
N VAL A 91 -11.47 5.68 12.08
CA VAL A 91 -10.77 5.91 10.80
C VAL A 91 -11.68 5.47 9.65
N GLY A 92 -11.48 6.04 8.46
CA GLY A 92 -12.23 5.63 7.27
C GLY A 92 -11.60 4.43 6.57
N VAL A 93 -12.43 3.52 6.05
CA VAL A 93 -12.02 2.44 5.14
C VAL A 93 -13.00 2.33 3.98
N PHE A 94 -12.52 1.82 2.85
CA PHE A 94 -13.36 1.43 1.72
C PHE A 94 -13.24 -0.07 1.51
N TYR A 95 -14.35 -0.80 1.53
CA TYR A 95 -14.38 -2.24 1.28
C TYR A 95 -15.17 -2.58 0.02
N ASN A 96 -14.87 -3.73 -0.58
CA ASN A 96 -15.64 -4.28 -1.70
C ASN A 96 -16.92 -4.96 -1.17
N PRO A 97 -18.13 -4.53 -1.55
CA PRO A 97 -19.36 -5.18 -1.08
C PRO A 97 -19.51 -6.63 -1.59
N GLY A 98 -18.91 -6.97 -2.74
CA GLY A 98 -18.90 -8.34 -3.27
C GLY A 98 -17.81 -9.23 -2.66
N ASN A 99 -16.79 -8.64 -2.05
CA ASN A 99 -15.75 -9.35 -1.30
C ASN A 99 -15.26 -8.50 -0.12
N PRO A 100 -15.96 -8.51 1.01
CA PRO A 100 -15.68 -7.59 2.12
C PRO A 100 -14.27 -7.70 2.72
N ALA A 101 -13.55 -8.81 2.51
CA ALA A 101 -12.16 -8.95 2.93
C ALA A 101 -11.20 -8.02 2.17
N GLU A 102 -11.60 -7.56 0.98
CA GLU A 102 -10.86 -6.62 0.16
C GLU A 102 -11.17 -5.19 0.61
N VAL A 103 -10.21 -4.59 1.32
CA VAL A 103 -10.39 -3.29 1.97
C VAL A 103 -9.14 -2.42 1.82
N ILE A 104 -9.35 -1.12 1.59
CA ILE A 104 -8.29 -0.11 1.54
C ILE A 104 -8.50 0.95 2.63
N PRO A 105 -7.42 1.56 3.12
CA PRO A 105 -7.52 2.67 4.06
C PRO A 105 -8.08 3.91 3.35
N ASP A 106 -8.78 4.78 4.09
CA ASP A 106 -9.10 6.12 3.61
C ASP A 106 -7.86 7.05 3.69
N THR A 107 -6.77 6.66 3.04
CA THR A 107 -5.53 7.44 2.96
C THR A 107 -4.93 7.33 1.57
N TRP A 108 -4.20 8.38 1.16
CA TRP A 108 -3.49 8.42 -0.12
C TRP A 108 -2.03 7.95 -0.01
N ASN A 109 -1.61 7.50 1.17
CA ASN A 109 -0.20 7.18 1.45
C ASN A 109 0.36 6.09 0.52
N GLY A 110 -0.45 5.05 0.24
CA GLY A 110 -0.06 3.98 -0.69
C GLY A 110 0.19 4.51 -2.10
N LEU A 111 -0.75 5.32 -2.61
CA LEU A 111 -0.61 5.94 -3.93
C LEU A 111 0.55 6.94 -4.01
N PHE A 112 0.82 7.71 -2.95
CA PHE A 112 1.95 8.64 -2.95
C PHE A 112 3.29 7.91 -3.14
N ILE A 113 3.49 6.78 -2.46
CA ILE A 113 4.69 5.95 -2.62
C ILE A 113 4.75 5.36 -4.04
N SER A 114 3.63 4.82 -4.55
CA SER A 114 3.56 4.29 -5.92
C SER A 114 3.85 5.37 -6.97
N ALA A 115 3.35 6.59 -6.78
CA ALA A 115 3.58 7.72 -7.67
C ALA A 115 5.06 8.17 -7.64
N LEU A 116 5.67 8.24 -6.46
CA LEU A 116 7.09 8.55 -6.30
C LEU A 116 7.97 7.51 -7.00
N LEU A 117 7.69 6.22 -6.81
CA LEU A 117 8.40 5.13 -7.48
C LEU A 117 8.21 5.17 -9.00
N GLY A 118 7.00 5.49 -9.47
CA GLY A 118 6.72 5.68 -10.89
C GLY A 118 7.51 6.83 -11.50
N ALA A 119 7.58 7.98 -10.81
CA ALA A 119 8.38 9.12 -11.23
C ALA A 119 9.88 8.78 -11.31
N LEU A 120 10.42 8.07 -10.32
CA LEU A 120 11.81 7.60 -10.33
C LEU A 120 12.09 6.59 -11.46
N ALA A 121 11.15 5.69 -11.75
CA ALA A 121 11.28 4.75 -12.85
C ALA A 121 11.31 5.48 -14.21
N LEU A 122 10.50 6.52 -14.39
CA LEU A 122 10.47 7.34 -15.60
C LEU A 122 11.75 8.16 -15.78
N THR A 123 12.28 8.78 -14.71
CA THR A 123 13.56 9.51 -14.79
C THR A 123 14.72 8.58 -15.10
N ALA A 124 14.74 7.37 -14.53
CA ALA A 124 15.73 6.34 -14.84
C ALA A 124 15.66 5.89 -16.32
N LEU A 125 14.45 5.69 -16.86
CA LEU A 125 14.22 5.41 -18.28
C LEU A 125 14.74 6.53 -19.18
N GLY A 126 14.45 7.79 -18.84
CA GLY A 126 14.93 8.96 -19.57
C GLY A 126 16.46 9.04 -19.60
N ALA A 127 17.11 8.84 -18.45
CA ALA A 127 18.57 8.82 -18.37
C ALA A 127 19.19 7.67 -19.20
N MET A 128 18.52 6.52 -19.29
CA MET A 128 18.99 5.37 -20.06
C MET A 128 18.90 5.56 -21.58
N LEU A 129 17.96 6.39 -22.06
CA LEU A 129 17.79 6.73 -23.48
C LEU A 129 18.81 7.78 -23.97
N VAL A 130 19.37 8.58 -23.07
CA VAL A 130 20.31 9.68 -23.38
C VAL A 130 21.79 9.23 -23.36
N ILE A 131 22.09 8.00 -22.88
CA ILE A 131 23.46 7.43 -22.71
C ILE A 131 23.64 6.13 -23.52
#